data_AF-A0A9X2WIG3-F1
#
_entry.id   AF-A0A9X2WIG3-F1
#
_cell.length_a   1.000
_cell.length_b   1.000
_cell.length_c   1.000
_cell.angle_alpha   90.00
_cell.angle_beta   90.00
_cell.angle_gamma   90.00
#
_symmetry.space_group_name_H-M   'P 1'
#
loop_
_entity.id
_entity.type
_entity.pdbx_description
1 polymer ?
#
loop_
_entity_poly.entity_id
_entity_poly.type
_entity_poly.pdbx_seq_one_letter_code
_entity_poly.pdbx_strand_id
1 'polypeptide(L)'
;MILRNLVTFSFAVAGSTPLMAMQPLGDESMAAVSGQSGITIEMTTQNPDGDFLTTGAIRFTENDKDGKGQDYLEIGSLKLRTIETDGAGNMIGVDTIRTDIDVDSGGNVSIRSSDINTLELELGEISLSGRTLFGAMRFSVWKFVGNSYLETVLLNDVSGSKVAFRTVMEAGSGLTYQFDEDGLTFSSDVVFLPATGQSEFRSELFLTGDNDKLKLELGETSGSFEIKNISLLDPAGNNIFGTNNFGDVGYADISINEGYITIAANSTPGVDGIEGVINTDLNVGSAFYRTGNQRLNLRNVQLRTNGEIHYQTDFTDNGYSTGLDTTISGVSDLDLIIGALTLSSGDGSNESLSMGSYAIENLNLNGGSIEQQIYTLPGAGAQGMQMDLTIAGTTSFDLTIKDDSAVNNGDPDPMLTAEVVLNNVSVSQTIDQTSKGLHIGILSQSMDANINAIRVGDGLIQQGQSGRLVMNNLSLQPGSYFRIEPLQ
;
A
#
# COMPACT_ATOMS: atom_id res chain seq x y z
N MET A 1 61.43 -43.38 -59.11
CA MET A 1 61.43 -43.41 -60.59
C MET A 1 60.27 -42.53 -61.05
N ILE A 2 60.57 -41.28 -61.44
CA ILE A 2 60.26 -40.67 -62.76
C ILE A 2 58.74 -40.65 -63.02
N LEU A 3 58.00 -39.56 -62.73
CA LEU A 3 57.89 -38.25 -63.39
C LEU A 3 57.30 -38.28 -64.83
N ARG A 4 56.24 -37.47 -65.01
CA ARG A 4 55.74 -36.78 -66.24
C ARG A 4 54.84 -37.51 -67.26
N ASN A 5 53.59 -37.04 -67.38
CA ASN A 5 53.11 -36.07 -68.39
C ASN A 5 51.66 -35.65 -68.04
N LEU A 6 51.35 -34.38 -67.73
CA LEU A 6 50.94 -33.29 -68.66
C LEU A 6 49.72 -33.72 -69.52
N VAL A 7 48.53 -33.10 -69.44
CA VAL A 7 48.22 -31.79 -70.03
C VAL A 7 47.10 -31.05 -69.27
N THR A 8 47.38 -29.77 -69.06
CA THR A 8 46.57 -28.66 -68.57
C THR A 8 45.51 -28.21 -69.58
N PHE A 9 44.32 -27.81 -69.13
CA PHE A 9 43.66 -26.61 -69.64
C PHE A 9 42.83 -25.94 -68.54
N SER A 10 43.09 -24.65 -68.41
CA SER A 10 42.69 -23.70 -67.38
C SER A 10 41.26 -23.19 -67.57
N PHE A 11 40.61 -22.71 -66.49
CA PHE A 11 40.27 -21.29 -66.30
C PHE A 11 39.74 -21.05 -64.87
N ALA A 12 40.09 -19.87 -64.34
CA ALA A 12 39.84 -19.31 -63.01
C ALA A 12 38.35 -19.39 -62.56
N VAL A 13 37.99 -19.35 -61.28
CA VAL A 13 37.99 -18.15 -60.42
C VAL A 13 37.95 -18.59 -58.95
N ALA A 14 38.77 -17.95 -58.13
CA ALA A 14 38.68 -17.98 -56.67
C ALA A 14 37.36 -17.32 -56.23
N GLY A 15 36.40 -18.12 -55.79
CA GLY A 15 35.25 -17.64 -55.04
C GLY A 15 35.65 -17.46 -53.58
N SER A 16 35.99 -16.23 -53.20
CA SER A 16 35.99 -15.80 -51.81
C SER A 16 34.58 -16.00 -51.23
N THR A 17 34.43 -16.91 -50.27
CA THR A 17 33.22 -16.95 -49.43
C THR A 17 33.14 -15.63 -48.66
N PRO A 18 32.05 -14.86 -48.74
CA PRO A 18 31.88 -13.73 -47.85
C PRO A 18 31.68 -14.27 -46.43
N LEU A 19 32.60 -13.94 -45.53
CA LEU A 19 32.29 -13.84 -44.11
C LEU A 19 31.11 -12.85 -44.02
N MET A 20 29.91 -13.36 -43.73
CA MET A 20 28.83 -12.49 -43.26
C MET A 20 29.28 -11.94 -41.92
N ALA A 21 29.83 -10.72 -41.94
CA ALA A 21 29.91 -9.91 -40.75
C ALA A 21 28.48 -9.81 -40.19
N MET A 22 28.27 -10.21 -38.95
CA MET A 22 27.09 -9.80 -38.20
C MET A 22 27.09 -8.27 -38.22
N GLN A 23 26.25 -7.71 -39.06
CA GLN A 23 26.11 -6.27 -39.20
C GLN A 23 25.53 -5.76 -37.88
N PRO A 24 26.18 -4.82 -37.17
CA PRO A 24 25.55 -4.19 -36.02
C PRO A 24 24.26 -3.54 -36.50
N LEU A 25 23.16 -3.78 -35.77
CA LEU A 25 21.89 -3.07 -35.97
C LEU A 25 22.19 -1.57 -35.84
N GLY A 26 22.14 -0.85 -36.97
CA GLY A 26 22.35 0.58 -37.00
C GLY A 26 21.08 1.33 -36.60
N ASP A 27 21.23 2.57 -36.12
CA ASP A 27 20.13 3.42 -35.67
C ASP A 27 19.00 3.56 -36.70
N GLU A 28 19.31 3.49 -38.00
CA GLU A 28 18.31 3.47 -39.09
C GLU A 28 17.42 2.22 -39.10
N SER A 29 17.98 1.05 -38.71
CA SER A 29 17.22 -0.20 -38.60
C SER A 29 16.36 -0.29 -37.34
N MET A 30 16.75 0.42 -36.26
CA MET A 30 15.89 0.61 -35.09
C MET A 30 14.81 1.68 -35.31
N ALA A 31 15.12 2.74 -36.06
CA ALA A 31 14.13 3.74 -36.49
C ALA A 31 13.05 3.17 -37.42
N ALA A 32 13.33 2.05 -38.11
CA ALA A 32 12.34 1.34 -38.92
C ALA A 32 11.33 0.51 -38.09
N VAL A 33 11.63 0.26 -36.80
CA VAL A 33 10.74 -0.43 -35.85
C VAL A 33 9.95 0.58 -35.00
N SER A 34 10.46 1.81 -34.83
CA SER A 34 9.70 2.89 -34.18
C SER A 34 8.53 3.34 -35.04
N GLY A 35 7.30 3.25 -34.53
CA GLY A 35 6.09 3.73 -35.20
C GLY A 35 5.38 2.72 -36.12
N GLN A 36 5.70 1.42 -36.03
CA GLN A 36 4.83 0.39 -36.60
C GLN A 36 3.71 0.05 -35.60
N SER A 37 2.47 -0.09 -36.09
CA SER A 37 1.35 -0.56 -35.27
C SER A 37 1.73 -1.83 -34.53
N GLY A 38 1.58 -1.80 -33.20
CA GLY A 38 1.90 -2.91 -32.31
C GLY A 38 1.26 -4.26 -32.66
N ILE A 39 1.71 -5.31 -31.95
CA ILE A 39 1.12 -6.63 -32.03
C ILE A 39 -0.18 -6.61 -31.23
N THR A 40 -1.33 -6.77 -31.89
CA THR A 40 -2.60 -7.08 -31.22
C THR A 40 -2.76 -8.59 -31.08
N ILE A 41 -2.97 -9.05 -29.86
CA ILE A 41 -3.29 -10.44 -29.54
C ILE A 41 -4.71 -10.47 -28.97
N GLU A 42 -5.63 -11.10 -29.70
CA GLU A 42 -6.99 -11.36 -29.22
C GLU A 42 -7.06 -12.79 -28.72
N MET A 43 -7.41 -12.96 -27.44
CA MET A 43 -7.57 -14.26 -26.80
C MET A 43 -8.99 -14.42 -26.31
N THR A 44 -9.77 -15.25 -27.00
CA THR A 44 -11.10 -15.66 -26.55
C THR A 44 -11.01 -17.03 -25.90
N THR A 45 -11.47 -17.14 -24.65
CA THR A 45 -11.53 -18.42 -23.95
C THR A 45 -12.61 -19.30 -24.59
N GLN A 46 -12.23 -20.44 -25.18
CA GLN A 46 -13.19 -21.39 -25.77
C GLN A 46 -13.79 -22.36 -24.74
N ASN A 47 -13.28 -22.37 -23.51
CA ASN A 47 -13.85 -23.17 -22.44
C ASN A 47 -15.19 -22.54 -22.01
N PRO A 48 -16.31 -23.27 -22.03
CA PRO A 48 -17.63 -22.77 -21.62
C PRO A 48 -17.68 -22.17 -20.21
N ASP A 49 -16.78 -22.60 -19.32
CA ASP A 49 -16.69 -22.12 -17.93
C ASP A 49 -15.81 -20.87 -17.77
N GLY A 50 -15.26 -20.36 -18.88
CA GLY A 50 -14.40 -19.17 -18.91
C GLY A 50 -12.95 -19.42 -18.51
N ASP A 51 -12.54 -20.68 -18.25
CA ASP A 51 -11.19 -21.00 -17.77
C ASP A 51 -10.11 -20.73 -18.82
N PHE A 52 -9.28 -19.75 -18.55
CA PHE A 52 -8.11 -19.38 -19.35
C PHE A 52 -6.86 -20.15 -18.92
N LEU A 53 -6.63 -20.25 -17.61
CA LEU A 53 -5.53 -20.99 -17.02
C LEU A 53 -6.04 -21.79 -15.84
N THR A 54 -5.70 -23.07 -15.78
CA THR A 54 -5.94 -23.92 -14.61
C THR A 54 -4.68 -24.71 -14.33
N THR A 55 -4.18 -24.65 -13.11
CA THR A 55 -3.02 -25.43 -12.65
C THR A 55 -3.43 -26.39 -11.53
N GLY A 56 -2.68 -27.48 -11.38
CA GLY A 56 -2.65 -28.23 -10.12
C GLY A 56 -1.86 -27.48 -9.04
N ALA A 57 -1.47 -28.20 -7.99
CA ALA A 57 -0.75 -27.61 -6.86
C ALA A 57 0.58 -26.97 -7.29
N ILE A 58 0.80 -25.74 -6.81
CA ILE A 58 2.05 -24.98 -6.94
C ILE A 58 2.77 -25.06 -5.60
N ARG A 59 4.04 -25.48 -5.58
CA ARG A 59 4.83 -25.61 -4.34
C ARG A 59 6.12 -24.80 -4.42
N PHE A 60 6.36 -24.00 -3.40
CA PHE A 60 7.62 -23.31 -3.14
C PHE A 60 8.33 -24.03 -2.00
N THR A 61 9.52 -24.57 -2.27
CA THR A 61 10.36 -25.26 -1.27
C THR A 61 11.62 -24.44 -1.09
N GLU A 62 11.98 -24.10 0.15
CA GLU A 62 13.04 -23.11 0.41
C GLU A 62 14.46 -23.61 0.09
N ASN A 63 14.72 -24.89 -0.26
CA ASN A 63 16.12 -25.29 -0.47
C ASN A 63 16.49 -26.49 -1.37
N ASP A 64 15.60 -27.40 -1.81
CA ASP A 64 16.08 -28.63 -2.48
C ASP A 64 15.93 -28.69 -4.01
N LYS A 65 15.07 -27.85 -4.61
CA LYS A 65 14.68 -27.93 -6.05
C LYS A 65 14.25 -29.34 -6.49
N ASP A 66 14.02 -30.27 -5.55
CA ASP A 66 13.70 -31.67 -5.80
C ASP A 66 12.27 -32.02 -5.33
N GLY A 67 11.61 -31.07 -4.66
CA GLY A 67 10.20 -31.12 -4.31
C GLY A 67 9.91 -32.03 -3.11
N LYS A 68 10.91 -32.32 -2.27
CA LYS A 68 10.79 -33.24 -1.13
C LYS A 68 10.98 -32.59 0.24
N GLY A 69 11.18 -31.28 0.29
CA GLY A 69 11.30 -30.50 1.51
C GLY A 69 10.08 -30.66 2.41
N GLN A 70 10.31 -30.79 3.71
CA GLN A 70 9.25 -30.81 4.72
C GLN A 70 8.64 -29.41 4.92
N ASP A 71 9.43 -28.36 4.65
CA ASP A 71 9.00 -26.97 4.72
C ASP A 71 8.73 -26.39 3.34
N TYR A 72 7.47 -26.06 3.09
CA TYR A 72 7.02 -25.58 1.80
C TYR A 72 5.78 -24.69 1.90
N LEU A 73 5.65 -23.70 1.03
CA LEU A 73 4.41 -23.01 0.77
C LEU A 73 3.73 -23.69 -0.44
N GLU A 74 2.51 -24.19 -0.27
CA GLU A 74 1.71 -24.79 -1.34
C GLU A 74 0.46 -23.97 -1.61
N ILE A 75 0.13 -23.79 -2.89
CA ILE A 75 -1.15 -23.31 -3.38
C ILE A 75 -1.80 -24.47 -4.13
N GLY A 76 -2.92 -25.02 -3.63
CA GLY A 76 -3.51 -26.26 -4.13
C GLY A 76 -3.95 -26.22 -5.60
N SER A 77 -4.29 -25.04 -6.10
CA SER A 77 -4.57 -24.77 -7.52
C SER A 77 -4.51 -23.29 -7.82
N LEU A 78 -4.25 -22.91 -9.06
CA LEU A 78 -4.47 -21.56 -9.57
C LEU A 78 -5.42 -21.65 -10.76
N LYS A 79 -6.43 -20.80 -10.77
CA LYS A 79 -7.43 -20.71 -11.82
C LYS A 79 -7.64 -19.26 -12.22
N LEU A 80 -7.46 -18.96 -13.51
CA LEU A 80 -7.76 -17.67 -14.12
C LEU A 80 -8.93 -17.86 -15.09
N ARG A 81 -9.97 -17.03 -14.97
CA ARG A 81 -11.15 -17.08 -15.83
C ARG A 81 -11.49 -15.74 -16.44
N THR A 82 -12.06 -15.77 -17.63
CA THR A 82 -12.63 -14.61 -18.33
C THR A 82 -14.09 -14.89 -18.61
N ILE A 83 -14.99 -14.12 -18.00
CA ILE A 83 -16.43 -14.36 -18.07
C ILE A 83 -17.18 -13.08 -18.42
N GLU A 84 -18.33 -13.22 -19.07
CA GLU A 84 -19.28 -12.14 -19.22
C GLU A 84 -20.37 -12.31 -18.17
N THR A 85 -20.68 -11.24 -17.43
CA THR A 85 -21.77 -11.24 -16.45
C THR A 85 -22.89 -10.30 -16.85
N ASP A 86 -24.14 -10.65 -16.54
CA ASP A 86 -25.26 -9.71 -16.64
C ASP A 86 -25.19 -8.60 -15.56
N GLY A 87 -26.12 -7.67 -15.59
CA GLY A 87 -26.22 -6.60 -14.59
C GLY A 87 -26.52 -7.08 -13.16
N ALA A 88 -26.81 -8.37 -12.97
CA ALA A 88 -27.00 -9.01 -11.67
C ALA A 88 -25.82 -9.92 -11.26
N GLY A 89 -24.74 -9.95 -12.05
CA GLY A 89 -23.53 -10.74 -11.77
C GLY A 89 -23.61 -12.22 -12.18
N ASN A 90 -24.67 -12.65 -12.87
CA ASN A 90 -24.75 -14.02 -13.37
C ASN A 90 -23.90 -14.16 -14.62
N MET A 91 -23.15 -15.27 -14.72
CA MET A 91 -22.41 -15.59 -15.94
C MET A 91 -23.38 -15.83 -17.11
N ILE A 92 -23.18 -15.07 -18.18
CA ILE A 92 -23.96 -15.16 -19.43
C ILE A 92 -23.09 -15.56 -20.63
N GLY A 93 -21.78 -15.55 -20.48
CA GLY A 93 -20.85 -15.83 -21.56
C GLY A 93 -19.40 -15.93 -21.11
N VAL A 94 -18.52 -16.11 -22.09
CA VAL A 94 -17.08 -16.15 -21.93
C VAL A 94 -16.51 -14.92 -22.60
N ASP A 95 -15.53 -14.32 -21.96
CA ASP A 95 -15.05 -13.00 -22.32
C ASP A 95 -13.75 -13.08 -23.12
N THR A 96 -13.48 -12.03 -23.91
CA THR A 96 -12.29 -11.94 -24.76
C THR A 96 -11.33 -10.92 -24.18
N ILE A 97 -10.09 -11.33 -23.95
CA ILE A 97 -9.03 -10.37 -23.60
C ILE A 97 -8.37 -9.92 -24.90
N ARG A 98 -8.32 -8.61 -25.09
CA ARG A 98 -7.46 -7.99 -26.09
C ARG A 98 -6.20 -7.49 -25.41
N THR A 99 -5.04 -7.94 -25.87
CA THR A 99 -3.74 -7.41 -25.44
C THR A 99 -3.03 -6.77 -26.62
N ASP A 100 -2.77 -5.47 -26.54
CA ASP A 100 -1.96 -4.73 -27.51
C ASP A 100 -0.54 -4.53 -26.95
N ILE A 101 0.47 -4.89 -27.74
CA ILE A 101 1.89 -4.64 -27.44
C ILE A 101 2.42 -3.63 -28.45
N ASP A 102 2.66 -2.41 -28.01
CA ASP A 102 3.08 -1.29 -28.86
C ASP A 102 4.48 -0.78 -28.50
N VAL A 103 5.21 -0.27 -29.50
CA VAL A 103 6.50 0.40 -29.31
C VAL A 103 6.42 1.78 -29.90
N ASP A 104 6.44 2.79 -29.02
CA ASP A 104 6.28 4.18 -29.45
C ASP A 104 7.55 4.74 -30.12
N SER A 105 7.45 5.98 -30.62
CA SER A 105 8.58 6.67 -31.26
C SER A 105 9.77 6.95 -30.32
N GLY A 106 9.57 6.88 -29.01
CA GLY A 106 10.62 7.01 -27.99
C GLY A 106 11.26 5.67 -27.61
N GLY A 107 10.76 4.55 -28.15
CA GLY A 107 11.20 3.20 -27.79
C GLY A 107 10.60 2.68 -26.48
N ASN A 108 9.54 3.32 -25.96
CA ASN A 108 8.80 2.78 -24.83
C ASN A 108 7.99 1.57 -25.32
N VAL A 109 7.96 0.51 -24.53
CA VAL A 109 7.15 -0.68 -24.83
C VAL A 109 5.93 -0.66 -23.93
N SER A 110 4.74 -0.54 -24.50
CA SER A 110 3.48 -0.65 -23.76
C SER A 110 2.84 -2.01 -23.99
N ILE A 111 2.41 -2.66 -22.92
CA ILE A 111 1.57 -3.86 -22.94
C ILE A 111 0.26 -3.47 -22.26
N ARG A 112 -0.80 -3.34 -23.06
CA ARG A 112 -2.13 -2.95 -22.61
C ARG A 112 -3.10 -4.10 -22.76
N SER A 113 -3.84 -4.41 -21.71
CA SER A 113 -4.96 -5.36 -21.79
C SER A 113 -6.29 -4.63 -21.58
N SER A 114 -7.19 -4.78 -22.56
CA SER A 114 -8.51 -4.12 -22.64
C SER A 114 -9.58 -5.10 -23.12
N ASP A 115 -10.81 -4.60 -23.26
CA ASP A 115 -12.00 -5.35 -23.67
C ASP A 115 -12.37 -6.51 -22.73
N ILE A 116 -11.90 -6.45 -21.48
CA ILE A 116 -12.13 -7.47 -20.45
C ILE A 116 -13.38 -7.12 -19.64
N ASN A 117 -14.54 -7.67 -19.92
CA ASN A 117 -15.70 -7.51 -19.04
C ASN A 117 -15.43 -8.02 -17.61
N THR A 118 -14.90 -9.24 -17.47
CA THR A 118 -14.58 -9.78 -16.15
C THR A 118 -13.37 -10.71 -16.15
N LEU A 119 -12.37 -10.40 -15.31
CA LEU A 119 -11.22 -11.25 -15.03
C LEU A 119 -11.31 -11.79 -13.60
N GLU A 120 -11.28 -13.11 -13.48
CA GLU A 120 -11.36 -13.78 -12.19
C GLU A 120 -10.09 -14.58 -11.86
N LEU A 121 -9.53 -14.37 -10.66
CA LEU A 121 -8.46 -15.19 -10.09
C LEU A 121 -8.97 -15.96 -8.87
N GLU A 122 -8.81 -17.28 -8.92
CA GLU A 122 -9.14 -18.20 -7.84
C GLU A 122 -7.91 -19.06 -7.51
N LEU A 123 -7.49 -19.02 -6.25
CA LEU A 123 -6.47 -19.90 -5.71
C LEU A 123 -7.15 -20.94 -4.81
N GLY A 124 -6.70 -22.19 -4.92
CA GLY A 124 -7.04 -23.25 -3.99
C GLY A 124 -6.35 -23.05 -2.64
N GLU A 125 -6.42 -24.06 -1.78
CA GLU A 125 -5.86 -24.03 -0.43
C GLU A 125 -4.40 -23.55 -0.40
N ILE A 126 -4.12 -22.51 0.39
CA ILE A 126 -2.76 -22.06 0.66
C ILE A 126 -2.32 -22.70 1.99
N SER A 127 -1.25 -23.49 1.96
CA SER A 127 -0.73 -24.17 3.14
C SER A 127 0.77 -23.97 3.31
N LEU A 128 1.23 -23.92 4.56
CA LEU A 128 2.64 -23.92 4.93
C LEU A 128 2.96 -25.24 5.63
N SER A 129 3.84 -26.04 5.04
CA SER A 129 4.27 -27.35 5.55
C SER A 129 3.09 -28.29 5.87
N GLY A 130 2.04 -28.23 5.04
CA GLY A 130 0.81 -29.01 5.22
C GLY A 130 -0.18 -28.46 6.24
N ARG A 131 0.10 -27.32 6.87
CA ARG A 131 -0.87 -26.56 7.67
C ARG A 131 -1.58 -25.54 6.78
N THR A 132 -2.88 -25.69 6.62
CA THR A 132 -3.72 -24.71 5.92
C THR A 132 -3.59 -23.34 6.58
N LEU A 133 -3.20 -22.34 5.79
CA LEU A 133 -3.26 -20.92 6.16
C LEU A 133 -4.58 -20.32 5.67
N PHE A 134 -4.99 -20.69 4.45
CA PHE A 134 -6.24 -20.25 3.83
C PHE A 134 -6.90 -21.41 3.08
N GLY A 135 -8.21 -21.60 3.22
CA GLY A 135 -8.93 -22.75 2.67
C GLY A 135 -9.13 -22.66 1.15
N ALA A 136 -9.74 -21.59 0.68
CA ALA A 136 -9.81 -21.22 -0.72
C ALA A 136 -9.84 -19.69 -0.82
N MET A 137 -9.14 -19.13 -1.80
CA MET A 137 -9.01 -17.68 -1.93
C MET A 137 -9.42 -17.25 -3.33
N ARG A 138 -10.51 -16.49 -3.44
CA ARG A 138 -10.94 -15.84 -4.68
C ARG A 138 -10.48 -14.39 -4.66
N PHE A 139 -9.23 -14.19 -5.06
CA PHE A 139 -8.55 -12.91 -4.89
C PHE A 139 -9.19 -11.78 -5.69
N SER A 140 -9.89 -12.03 -6.79
CA SER A 140 -10.37 -10.91 -7.60
C SER A 140 -11.44 -11.31 -8.60
N VAL A 141 -12.54 -10.58 -8.64
CA VAL A 141 -13.40 -10.42 -9.83
C VAL A 141 -13.24 -8.98 -10.29
N TRP A 142 -12.33 -8.76 -11.23
CA TRP A 142 -12.16 -7.45 -11.85
C TRP A 142 -13.27 -7.23 -12.85
N LYS A 143 -14.07 -6.20 -12.64
CA LYS A 143 -15.08 -5.76 -13.61
C LYS A 143 -14.56 -4.50 -14.29
N PHE A 144 -14.33 -4.59 -15.60
CA PHE A 144 -13.98 -3.42 -16.40
C PHE A 144 -15.22 -2.94 -17.14
N VAL A 145 -15.44 -1.62 -17.14
CA VAL A 145 -16.54 -0.97 -17.85
C VAL A 145 -15.97 -0.10 -18.98
N GLY A 146 -16.64 -0.12 -20.13
CA GLY A 146 -16.27 0.72 -21.27
C GLY A 146 -14.83 0.45 -21.72
N ASN A 147 -14.01 1.51 -21.81
CA ASN A 147 -12.64 1.44 -22.28
C ASN A 147 -11.61 1.25 -21.15
N SER A 148 -12.02 0.77 -19.98
CA SER A 148 -11.12 0.53 -18.85
C SER A 148 -10.02 -0.48 -19.21
N TYR A 149 -8.81 -0.28 -18.69
CA TYR A 149 -7.65 -1.12 -19.01
C TYR A 149 -6.61 -1.17 -17.88
N LEU A 150 -5.79 -2.22 -17.94
CA LEU A 150 -4.52 -2.30 -17.22
C LEU A 150 -3.37 -2.20 -18.22
N GLU A 151 -2.37 -1.41 -17.90
CA GLU A 151 -1.21 -1.21 -18.76
C GLU A 151 0.08 -1.36 -17.97
N THR A 152 1.02 -2.14 -18.52
CA THR A 152 2.42 -2.16 -18.08
C THR A 152 3.26 -1.52 -19.17
N VAL A 153 4.03 -0.49 -18.83
CA VAL A 153 4.89 0.22 -19.77
C VAL A 153 6.33 0.14 -19.33
N LEU A 154 7.21 -0.36 -20.20
CA LEU A 154 8.64 -0.21 -20.06
C LEU A 154 9.01 1.15 -20.65
N LEU A 155 9.28 2.11 -19.77
CA LEU A 155 9.69 3.46 -20.15
C LEU A 155 11.20 3.48 -20.36
N ASN A 156 11.60 3.89 -21.56
CA ASN A 156 12.99 4.11 -21.93
C ASN A 156 13.36 5.57 -21.67
N ASP A 157 13.68 5.89 -20.41
CA ASP A 157 14.08 7.23 -19.99
C ASP A 157 15.62 7.36 -19.99
N VAL A 158 16.12 8.52 -20.41
CA VAL A 158 17.55 8.88 -20.38
C VAL A 158 18.15 8.87 -18.97
N SER A 159 17.33 8.99 -17.94
CA SER A 159 17.70 8.90 -16.52
C SER A 159 17.68 7.47 -15.97
N GLY A 160 17.25 6.49 -16.76
CA GLY A 160 17.16 5.07 -16.39
C GLY A 160 15.80 4.48 -16.73
N SER A 161 15.77 3.25 -17.23
CA SER A 161 14.51 2.60 -17.60
C SER A 161 13.61 2.40 -16.38
N LYS A 162 12.31 2.65 -16.54
CA LYS A 162 11.30 2.49 -15.49
C LYS A 162 10.22 1.52 -15.95
N VAL A 163 9.60 0.80 -15.03
CA VAL A 163 8.39 0.03 -15.32
C VAL A 163 7.20 0.79 -14.74
N ALA A 164 6.31 1.28 -15.58
CA ALA A 164 5.06 1.89 -15.15
C ALA A 164 3.94 0.84 -15.12
N PHE A 165 3.14 0.85 -14.07
CA PHE A 165 1.88 0.14 -13.97
C PHE A 165 0.77 1.18 -13.92
N ARG A 166 -0.16 1.12 -14.87
CA ARG A 166 -1.27 2.06 -14.97
C ARG A 166 -2.59 1.32 -14.87
N THR A 167 -3.47 1.88 -14.06
CA THR A 167 -4.85 1.42 -13.89
C THR A 167 -5.77 2.55 -14.32
N VAL A 168 -6.58 2.30 -15.34
CA VAL A 168 -7.55 3.28 -15.86
C VAL A 168 -8.93 2.65 -15.86
N MET A 169 -9.84 3.26 -15.10
CA MET A 169 -11.14 2.68 -14.77
C MET A 169 -12.26 3.70 -14.99
N GLU A 170 -13.15 3.43 -15.94
CA GLU A 170 -14.40 4.16 -16.09
C GLU A 170 -15.35 3.90 -14.92
N ALA A 171 -16.28 4.83 -14.71
CA ALA A 171 -17.29 4.72 -13.66
C ALA A 171 -18.09 3.40 -13.76
N GLY A 172 -18.17 2.67 -12.64
CA GLY A 172 -18.85 1.37 -12.57
C GLY A 172 -17.90 0.17 -12.71
N SER A 173 -16.63 0.42 -13.06
CA SER A 173 -15.56 -0.57 -12.89
C SER A 173 -15.27 -0.80 -11.42
N GLY A 174 -14.80 -1.99 -11.10
CA GLY A 174 -14.57 -2.37 -9.72
C GLY A 174 -13.91 -3.73 -9.59
N LEU A 175 -13.76 -4.15 -8.35
CA LEU A 175 -13.03 -5.35 -8.01
C LEU A 175 -13.58 -5.97 -6.74
N THR A 176 -14.12 -7.19 -6.84
CA THR A 176 -14.58 -7.94 -5.68
C THR A 176 -13.46 -8.85 -5.19
N TYR A 177 -13.19 -8.82 -3.88
CA TYR A 177 -12.26 -9.70 -3.17
C TYR A 177 -13.04 -10.63 -2.25
N GLN A 178 -12.74 -11.93 -2.27
CA GLN A 178 -13.32 -12.88 -1.34
C GLN A 178 -12.31 -13.97 -0.93
N PHE A 179 -12.22 -14.29 0.36
CA PHE A 179 -11.45 -15.47 0.77
C PHE A 179 -12.10 -16.17 1.97
N ASP A 180 -11.88 -17.48 2.04
CA ASP A 180 -12.40 -18.34 3.09
C ASP A 180 -11.26 -18.80 4.01
N GLU A 181 -11.40 -18.53 5.30
CA GLU A 181 -10.47 -18.94 6.35
C GLU A 181 -11.26 -19.50 7.54
N ASP A 182 -10.96 -20.74 7.95
CA ASP A 182 -11.56 -21.40 9.12
C ASP A 182 -13.10 -21.37 9.18
N GLY A 183 -13.75 -21.46 8.00
CA GLY A 183 -15.20 -21.43 7.87
C GLY A 183 -15.81 -20.02 7.95
N LEU A 184 -14.98 -18.97 7.96
CA LEU A 184 -15.41 -17.59 7.78
C LEU A 184 -15.06 -17.12 6.37
N THR A 185 -16.01 -16.46 5.71
CA THR A 185 -15.82 -15.85 4.39
C THR A 185 -15.66 -14.35 4.56
N PHE A 186 -14.48 -13.81 4.27
CA PHE A 186 -14.29 -12.37 4.08
C PHE A 186 -14.72 -11.98 2.66
N SER A 187 -15.44 -10.87 2.52
CA SER A 187 -15.76 -10.31 1.20
C SER A 187 -15.79 -8.78 1.21
N SER A 188 -15.34 -8.15 0.13
CA SER A 188 -15.41 -6.70 -0.09
C SER A 188 -15.42 -6.35 -1.59
N ASP A 189 -15.99 -5.19 -1.92
CA ASP A 189 -16.03 -4.64 -3.28
C ASP A 189 -15.28 -3.31 -3.36
N VAL A 190 -14.27 -3.20 -4.21
CA VAL A 190 -13.64 -1.93 -4.54
C VAL A 190 -14.32 -1.32 -5.75
N VAL A 191 -14.77 -0.08 -5.65
CA VAL A 191 -15.41 0.65 -6.74
C VAL A 191 -14.55 1.86 -7.09
N PHE A 192 -14.24 2.03 -8.37
CA PHE A 192 -13.49 3.18 -8.87
C PHE A 192 -14.44 4.24 -9.41
N LEU A 193 -14.18 5.50 -9.07
CA LEU A 193 -14.99 6.63 -9.47
C LEU A 193 -14.07 7.71 -10.09
N PRO A 194 -14.36 8.17 -11.32
CA PRO A 194 -13.63 9.27 -11.92
C PRO A 194 -13.69 10.56 -11.08
N ALA A 195 -12.65 11.37 -11.16
CA ALA A 195 -12.66 12.72 -10.59
C ALA A 195 -13.72 13.60 -11.30
N THR A 196 -14.16 14.67 -10.64
CA THR A 196 -15.13 15.61 -11.23
C THR A 196 -14.61 16.16 -12.56
N GLY A 197 -15.37 15.97 -13.64
CA GLY A 197 -15.02 16.41 -14.99
C GLY A 197 -14.10 15.46 -15.77
N GLN A 198 -13.71 14.31 -15.18
CA GLN A 198 -13.00 13.23 -15.86
C GLN A 198 -13.95 12.08 -16.20
N SER A 199 -13.61 11.29 -17.22
CA SER A 199 -14.35 10.07 -17.59
C SER A 199 -13.86 8.84 -16.85
N GLU A 200 -12.65 8.88 -16.31
CA GLU A 200 -11.93 7.73 -15.76
C GLU A 200 -11.26 8.08 -14.43
N PHE A 201 -11.21 7.11 -13.52
CA PHE A 201 -10.21 7.02 -12.46
C PHE A 201 -8.88 6.62 -13.08
N ARG A 202 -7.79 7.25 -12.65
CA ARG A 202 -6.43 6.93 -13.11
C ARG A 202 -5.52 6.76 -11.91
N SER A 203 -4.66 5.74 -11.95
CA SER A 203 -3.57 5.57 -11.00
C SER A 203 -2.34 5.02 -11.71
N GLU A 204 -1.20 5.61 -11.42
CA GLU A 204 0.10 5.19 -11.93
C GLU A 204 1.05 4.85 -10.78
N LEU A 205 1.80 3.77 -10.96
CA LEU A 205 2.89 3.35 -10.09
C LEU A 205 4.12 3.06 -10.95
N PHE A 206 5.26 3.63 -10.61
CA PHE A 206 6.52 3.36 -11.29
C PHE A 206 7.43 2.54 -10.39
N LEU A 207 7.95 1.45 -10.95
CA LEU A 207 9.02 0.67 -10.37
C LEU A 207 10.33 1.10 -11.02
N THR A 208 11.24 1.59 -10.18
CA THR A 208 12.61 1.93 -10.55
C THR A 208 13.56 1.33 -9.54
N GLY A 209 14.86 1.37 -9.83
CA GLY A 209 15.85 0.83 -8.91
C GLY A 209 17.17 0.59 -9.58
N ASP A 210 18.15 0.29 -8.75
CA ASP A 210 19.44 -0.25 -9.17
C ASP A 210 19.60 -1.67 -8.59
N ASN A 211 20.83 -2.19 -8.56
CA ASN A 211 21.09 -3.54 -8.05
C ASN A 211 20.86 -3.67 -6.54
N ASP A 212 20.88 -2.57 -5.80
CA ASP A 212 20.91 -2.56 -4.34
C ASP A 212 19.62 -1.97 -3.73
N LYS A 213 18.86 -1.20 -4.53
CA LYS A 213 17.71 -0.44 -4.07
C LYS A 213 16.54 -0.54 -5.05
N LEU A 214 15.38 -0.93 -4.52
CA LEU A 214 14.09 -0.81 -5.18
C LEU A 214 13.46 0.53 -4.83
N LYS A 215 12.85 1.20 -5.80
CA LYS A 215 12.07 2.43 -5.62
C LYS A 215 10.69 2.24 -6.26
N LEU A 216 9.65 2.45 -5.45
CA LEU A 216 8.27 2.52 -5.90
C LEU A 216 7.83 3.98 -5.86
N GLU A 217 7.60 4.58 -7.03
CA GLU A 217 7.19 5.98 -7.18
C GLU A 217 5.70 6.02 -7.53
N LEU A 218 4.92 6.75 -6.75
CA LEU A 218 3.52 7.05 -7.02
C LEU A 218 3.48 8.12 -8.13
N GLY A 219 2.84 7.78 -9.24
CA GLY A 219 2.58 8.70 -10.34
C GLY A 219 1.27 9.46 -10.18
N GLU A 220 0.69 9.90 -11.30
CA GLU A 220 -0.62 10.55 -11.26
C GLU A 220 -1.66 9.57 -10.69
N THR A 221 -2.30 9.96 -9.59
CA THR A 221 -3.53 9.33 -9.13
C THR A 221 -4.61 10.40 -9.09
N SER A 222 -5.72 10.13 -9.79
CA SER A 222 -6.84 11.06 -9.92
C SER A 222 -8.17 10.29 -9.88
N GLY A 223 -9.05 10.76 -8.99
CA GLY A 223 -10.37 10.18 -8.77
C GLY A 223 -10.54 9.68 -7.35
N SER A 224 -11.44 8.73 -7.20
CA SER A 224 -11.86 8.20 -5.92
C SER A 224 -11.98 6.69 -5.99
N PHE A 225 -11.77 6.01 -4.87
CA PHE A 225 -12.17 4.62 -4.72
C PHE A 225 -12.88 4.39 -3.40
N GLU A 226 -13.81 3.45 -3.41
CA GLU A 226 -14.59 3.06 -2.23
C GLU A 226 -14.50 1.54 -2.08
N ILE A 227 -14.08 1.07 -0.90
CA ILE A 227 -14.18 -0.32 -0.47
C ILE A 227 -15.53 -0.47 0.23
N LYS A 228 -16.44 -1.22 -0.39
CA LYS A 228 -17.82 -1.43 0.04
C LYS A 228 -18.06 -2.84 0.51
N ASN A 229 -19.18 -3.01 1.19
CA ASN A 229 -19.73 -4.32 1.54
C ASN A 229 -18.75 -5.20 2.32
N ILE A 230 -17.87 -4.59 3.11
CA ILE A 230 -16.87 -5.32 3.89
C ILE A 230 -17.63 -6.22 4.86
N SER A 231 -17.51 -7.52 4.69
CA SER A 231 -18.29 -8.51 5.42
C SER A 231 -17.43 -9.68 5.82
N LEU A 232 -17.82 -10.31 6.94
CA LEU A 232 -17.23 -11.55 7.42
C LEU A 232 -18.40 -12.46 7.75
N LEU A 233 -18.57 -13.52 6.95
CA LEU A 233 -19.74 -14.39 6.97
C LEU A 233 -19.38 -15.73 7.60
N ASP A 234 -20.28 -16.29 8.41
CA ASP A 234 -20.17 -17.64 8.93
C ASP A 234 -20.46 -18.71 7.85
N PRO A 235 -20.28 -20.02 8.11
CA PRO A 235 -20.56 -21.07 7.13
C PRO A 235 -22.02 -21.13 6.66
N ALA A 236 -22.94 -20.49 7.37
CA ALA A 236 -24.36 -20.38 6.99
C ALA A 236 -24.66 -19.08 6.22
N GLY A 237 -23.64 -18.27 5.92
CA GLY A 237 -23.74 -17.01 5.21
C GLY A 237 -24.21 -15.83 6.07
N ASN A 238 -24.28 -15.99 7.40
CA ASN A 238 -24.68 -14.91 8.29
C ASN A 238 -23.47 -14.02 8.59
N ASN A 239 -23.68 -12.70 8.57
CA ASN A 239 -22.64 -11.76 8.95
C ASN A 239 -22.36 -11.85 10.46
N ILE A 240 -21.10 -12.07 10.85
CA ILE A 240 -20.72 -12.22 12.25
C ILE A 240 -20.79 -10.89 13.03
N PHE A 241 -20.86 -9.76 12.33
CA PHE A 241 -21.10 -8.43 12.88
C PHE A 241 -22.59 -8.10 13.06
N GLY A 242 -23.49 -9.07 12.80
CA GLY A 242 -24.93 -8.94 12.99
C GLY A 242 -25.68 -8.65 11.70
N THR A 243 -26.64 -7.71 11.72
CA THR A 243 -27.49 -7.44 10.54
C THR A 243 -26.82 -6.57 9.47
N ASN A 244 -25.70 -5.94 9.78
CA ASN A 244 -25.02 -5.00 8.90
C ASN A 244 -23.62 -5.51 8.53
N ASN A 245 -23.14 -5.13 7.35
CA ASN A 245 -21.74 -5.22 6.98
C ASN A 245 -20.87 -4.38 7.92
N PHE A 246 -19.58 -4.74 8.03
CA PHE A 246 -18.61 -4.03 8.87
C PHE A 246 -18.66 -2.53 8.55
N GLY A 247 -18.61 -2.20 7.26
CA GLY A 247 -18.85 -0.87 6.75
C GLY A 247 -18.31 -0.70 5.35
N ASP A 248 -18.27 0.54 4.90
CA ASP A 248 -17.52 0.96 3.71
C ASP A 248 -16.46 1.99 4.11
N VAL A 249 -15.32 1.94 3.45
CA VAL A 249 -14.26 2.94 3.52
C VAL A 249 -14.15 3.59 2.15
N GLY A 250 -13.95 4.89 2.06
CA GLY A 250 -13.66 5.51 0.77
C GLY A 250 -12.77 6.72 0.87
N TYR A 251 -12.09 6.96 -0.24
CA TYR A 251 -11.14 8.04 -0.43
C TYR A 251 -11.52 8.73 -1.73
N ALA A 252 -11.83 10.01 -1.65
CA ALA A 252 -12.30 10.82 -2.75
C ALA A 252 -11.40 12.01 -2.99
N ASP A 253 -11.34 12.39 -4.27
CA ASP A 253 -10.50 13.49 -4.77
C ASP A 253 -9.04 13.31 -4.32
N ILE A 254 -8.50 12.12 -4.56
CA ILE A 254 -7.10 11.80 -4.26
C ILE A 254 -6.21 12.54 -5.26
N SER A 255 -5.19 13.22 -4.75
CA SER A 255 -4.09 13.76 -5.56
C SER A 255 -2.76 13.50 -4.86
N ILE A 256 -1.77 13.06 -5.62
CA ILE A 256 -0.39 12.87 -5.16
C ILE A 256 0.48 13.78 -6.01
N ASN A 257 1.18 14.71 -5.38
CA ASN A 257 2.11 15.61 -6.08
C ASN A 257 3.49 14.97 -6.24
N GLU A 258 3.97 14.36 -5.15
CA GLU A 258 5.19 13.58 -5.09
C GLU A 258 4.93 12.43 -4.12
N GLY A 259 5.39 11.22 -4.45
CA GLY A 259 5.23 10.08 -3.57
C GLY A 259 6.19 8.98 -3.98
N TYR A 260 7.06 8.54 -3.09
CA TYR A 260 7.81 7.32 -3.31
C TYR A 260 8.22 6.65 -2.00
N ILE A 261 8.41 5.34 -2.09
CA ILE A 261 9.08 4.54 -1.07
C ILE A 261 10.28 3.85 -1.71
N THR A 262 11.35 3.69 -0.95
CA THR A 262 12.50 2.90 -1.36
C THR A 262 12.78 1.80 -0.36
N ILE A 263 13.24 0.66 -0.86
CA ILE A 263 13.55 -0.53 -0.07
C ILE A 263 14.92 -1.02 -0.52
N ALA A 264 15.84 -1.20 0.42
CA ALA A 264 17.15 -1.79 0.21
C ALA A 264 17.44 -2.79 1.33
N ALA A 265 18.38 -3.70 1.09
CA ALA A 265 18.95 -4.48 2.19
C ALA A 265 19.68 -3.55 3.16
N ASN A 266 19.52 -3.78 4.46
CA ASN A 266 20.20 -2.96 5.46
C ASN A 266 21.72 -3.11 5.33
N SER A 267 22.40 -1.98 5.08
CA SER A 267 23.85 -1.94 4.89
C SER A 267 24.66 -1.89 6.20
N THR A 268 24.00 -1.84 7.35
CA THR A 268 24.64 -1.80 8.68
C THR A 268 25.29 -3.15 9.02
N PRO A 269 26.61 -3.19 9.32
CA PRO A 269 27.28 -4.45 9.63
C PRO A 269 26.68 -5.18 10.83
N GLY A 270 26.34 -6.46 10.63
CA GLY A 270 25.81 -7.32 11.69
C GLY A 270 24.30 -7.20 11.90
N VAL A 271 23.61 -6.46 11.03
CA VAL A 271 22.17 -6.32 11.02
C VAL A 271 21.59 -7.11 9.84
N ASP A 272 20.52 -7.86 10.10
CA ASP A 272 19.75 -8.57 9.07
C ASP A 272 18.38 -7.89 8.96
N GLY A 273 18.13 -7.22 7.85
CA GLY A 273 16.99 -6.32 7.75
C GLY A 273 16.90 -5.54 6.45
N ILE A 274 15.96 -4.60 6.43
CA ILE A 274 15.74 -3.67 5.31
C ILE A 274 15.89 -2.23 5.79
N GLU A 275 16.30 -1.36 4.89
CA GLU A 275 16.29 0.08 5.10
C GLU A 275 15.65 0.79 3.91
N GLY A 276 15.22 2.02 4.14
CA GLY A 276 14.51 2.74 3.12
C GLY A 276 14.19 4.19 3.45
N VAL A 277 13.51 4.80 2.49
CA VAL A 277 13.09 6.20 2.54
C VAL A 277 11.65 6.29 2.07
N ILE A 278 10.86 7.10 2.76
CA ILE A 278 9.50 7.49 2.37
C ILE A 278 9.51 9.00 2.14
N ASN A 279 8.99 9.44 1.00
CA ASN A 279 8.67 10.85 0.73
C ASN A 279 7.27 10.90 0.12
N THR A 280 6.37 11.71 0.66
CA THR A 280 5.02 11.85 0.10
C THR A 280 4.42 13.22 0.38
N ASP A 281 3.73 13.77 -0.62
CA ASP A 281 2.77 14.86 -0.54
C ASP A 281 1.45 14.34 -1.10
N LEU A 282 0.66 13.78 -0.18
CA LEU A 282 -0.64 13.19 -0.45
C LEU A 282 -1.74 14.15 0.03
N ASN A 283 -2.72 14.40 -0.84
CA ASN A 283 -3.95 15.08 -0.50
C ASN A 283 -5.14 14.19 -0.85
N VAL A 284 -6.08 14.07 0.09
CA VAL A 284 -7.37 13.42 -0.10
C VAL A 284 -8.44 14.43 0.26
N GLY A 285 -9.23 14.84 -0.74
CA GLY A 285 -10.33 15.79 -0.52
C GLY A 285 -11.35 15.29 0.50
N SER A 286 -11.66 13.99 0.50
CA SER A 286 -12.51 13.37 1.51
C SER A 286 -12.15 11.91 1.77
N ALA A 287 -11.80 11.56 3.01
CA ALA A 287 -11.74 10.18 3.48
C ALA A 287 -12.93 9.90 4.39
N PHE A 288 -13.52 8.73 4.30
CA PHE A 288 -14.68 8.39 5.13
C PHE A 288 -14.73 6.93 5.53
N TYR A 289 -15.42 6.69 6.63
CA TYR A 289 -15.88 5.37 7.04
C TYR A 289 -17.38 5.45 7.29
N ARG A 290 -18.16 4.53 6.74
CA ARG A 290 -19.60 4.43 7.02
C ARG A 290 -19.97 3.04 7.49
N THR A 291 -20.88 2.97 8.44
CA THR A 291 -21.47 1.71 8.90
C THR A 291 -22.92 1.96 9.31
N GLY A 292 -23.83 1.11 8.83
CA GLY A 292 -25.27 1.34 8.95
C GLY A 292 -25.68 2.72 8.41
N ASN A 293 -26.34 3.52 9.26
CA ASN A 293 -26.83 4.86 8.91
C ASN A 293 -25.88 6.00 9.33
N GLN A 294 -24.66 5.68 9.78
CA GLN A 294 -23.69 6.64 10.30
C GLN A 294 -22.46 6.69 9.42
N ARG A 295 -21.87 7.88 9.32
CA ARG A 295 -20.64 8.11 8.56
C ARG A 295 -19.74 9.09 9.29
N LEU A 296 -18.47 8.71 9.42
CA LEU A 296 -17.38 9.59 9.80
C LEU A 296 -16.74 10.12 8.52
N ASN A 297 -16.61 11.43 8.39
CA ASN A 297 -15.95 12.08 7.26
C ASN A 297 -14.76 12.88 7.75
N LEU A 298 -13.67 12.77 7.03
CA LEU A 298 -12.45 13.54 7.15
C LEU A 298 -12.29 14.30 5.83
N ARG A 299 -12.29 15.63 5.86
CA ARG A 299 -12.14 16.46 4.66
C ARG A 299 -10.78 17.14 4.63
N ASN A 300 -10.28 17.35 3.42
CA ASN A 300 -8.99 18.00 3.15
C ASN A 300 -7.86 17.34 3.96
N VAL A 301 -7.78 16.01 3.88
CA VAL A 301 -6.75 15.24 4.57
C VAL A 301 -5.44 15.40 3.79
N GLN A 302 -4.40 15.87 4.46
CA GLN A 302 -3.08 16.08 3.86
C GLN A 302 -2.05 15.34 4.71
N LEU A 303 -1.17 14.61 4.04
CA LEU A 303 0.02 14.00 4.63
C LEU A 303 1.21 14.48 3.82
N ARG A 304 2.10 15.25 4.45
CA ARG A 304 3.30 15.78 3.81
C ARG A 304 4.52 15.46 4.63
N THR A 305 5.47 14.76 4.04
CA THR A 305 6.75 14.48 4.70
C THR A 305 7.74 15.65 4.64
N ASN A 306 7.46 16.66 3.80
CA ASN A 306 8.30 17.84 3.49
C ASN A 306 9.80 17.51 3.44
N GLY A 307 10.14 16.37 2.84
CA GLY A 307 11.46 15.76 2.90
C GLY A 307 11.41 14.25 2.98
N GLU A 308 12.59 13.65 3.09
CA GLU A 308 12.76 12.20 3.19
C GLU A 308 12.67 11.74 4.65
N ILE A 309 11.79 10.78 4.91
CA ILE A 309 11.73 10.05 6.18
C ILE A 309 12.48 8.74 5.99
N HIS A 310 13.50 8.50 6.81
CA HIS A 310 14.27 7.28 6.77
C HIS A 310 13.64 6.24 7.69
N TYR A 311 13.60 4.99 7.24
CA TYR A 311 13.22 3.87 8.08
C TYR A 311 14.21 2.71 7.96
N GLN A 312 14.29 1.92 9.02
CA GLN A 312 15.09 0.73 9.11
C GLN A 312 14.30 -0.32 9.89
N THR A 313 14.31 -1.56 9.43
CA THR A 313 13.65 -2.68 10.09
C THR A 313 14.61 -3.85 10.17
N ASP A 314 14.88 -4.33 11.38
CA ASP A 314 15.90 -5.31 11.69
C ASP A 314 15.30 -6.51 12.41
N PHE A 315 15.71 -7.70 11.97
CA PHE A 315 15.42 -8.94 12.67
C PHE A 315 16.49 -9.16 13.74
N THR A 316 16.04 -9.27 14.98
CA THR A 316 16.91 -9.60 16.11
C THR A 316 16.70 -11.05 16.49
N ASP A 317 17.75 -11.88 16.41
CA ASP A 317 17.81 -13.20 17.05
C ASP A 317 19.15 -13.32 17.78
N ASN A 318 19.10 -13.31 19.11
CA ASN A 318 20.28 -13.46 19.97
C ASN A 318 20.34 -14.84 20.66
N GLY A 319 19.52 -15.80 20.23
CA GLY A 319 19.41 -17.14 20.82
C GLY A 319 18.60 -17.20 22.13
N TYR A 320 18.17 -16.05 22.67
CA TYR A 320 17.30 -15.96 23.85
C TYR A 320 15.97 -15.27 23.52
N SER A 321 15.99 -14.26 22.66
CA SER A 321 14.82 -13.52 22.19
C SER A 321 14.90 -13.35 20.68
N THR A 322 13.79 -13.60 20.01
CA THR A 322 13.59 -13.26 18.60
C THR A 322 12.61 -12.10 18.49
N GLY A 323 12.86 -11.16 17.60
CA GLY A 323 12.03 -9.98 17.45
C GLY A 323 12.31 -9.15 16.21
N LEU A 324 11.56 -8.07 16.12
CA LEU A 324 11.64 -7.05 15.10
C LEU A 324 11.97 -5.71 15.79
N ASP A 325 12.99 -5.01 15.32
CA ASP A 325 13.24 -3.61 15.66
C ASP A 325 12.91 -2.76 14.43
N THR A 326 12.19 -1.67 14.60
CA THR A 326 11.92 -0.70 13.54
C THR A 326 12.25 0.68 14.01
N THR A 327 13.13 1.36 13.28
CA THR A 327 13.56 2.72 13.55
C THR A 327 13.06 3.66 12.45
N ILE A 328 12.52 4.81 12.84
CA ILE A 328 12.18 5.94 11.97
C ILE A 328 13.06 7.12 12.36
N SER A 329 13.69 7.76 11.38
CA SER A 329 14.60 8.89 11.59
C SER A 329 14.53 9.88 10.43
N GLY A 330 15.27 10.99 10.55
CA GLY A 330 15.34 12.02 9.50
C GLY A 330 14.06 12.84 9.31
N VAL A 331 13.04 12.64 10.15
CA VAL A 331 11.82 13.44 10.11
C VAL A 331 12.12 14.86 10.57
N SER A 332 12.15 15.80 9.63
CA SER A 332 12.44 17.21 9.89
C SER A 332 11.20 18.10 9.86
N ASP A 333 10.17 17.69 9.14
CA ASP A 333 8.99 18.51 8.87
C ASP A 333 7.85 17.60 8.35
N LEU A 334 7.19 16.86 9.23
CA LEU A 334 6.04 16.04 8.87
C LEU A 334 4.73 16.74 9.27
N ASP A 335 3.86 16.92 8.29
CA ASP A 335 2.51 17.46 8.48
C ASP A 335 1.45 16.37 8.28
N LEU A 336 0.50 16.31 9.21
CA LEU A 336 -0.78 15.65 9.06
C LEU A 336 -1.88 16.65 9.36
N ILE A 337 -2.67 16.98 8.34
CA ILE A 337 -3.76 17.95 8.45
C ILE A 337 -5.07 17.26 8.10
N ILE A 338 -6.07 17.41 8.97
CA ILE A 338 -7.47 17.04 8.77
C ILE A 338 -8.27 18.34 8.84
N GLY A 339 -8.64 18.87 7.68
CA GLY A 339 -9.28 20.18 7.58
C GLY A 339 -10.70 20.24 8.16
N ALA A 340 -11.42 19.12 8.17
CA ALA A 340 -12.66 19.00 8.93
C ALA A 340 -12.98 17.54 9.25
N LEU A 341 -13.53 17.30 10.44
CA LEU A 341 -14.06 16.02 10.86
C LEU A 341 -15.57 16.16 11.11
N THR A 342 -16.40 15.38 10.42
CA THR A 342 -17.86 15.46 10.58
C THR A 342 -18.50 14.09 10.74
N LEU A 343 -19.57 14.04 11.52
CA LEU A 343 -20.49 12.92 11.57
C LEU A 343 -21.73 13.22 10.73
N SER A 344 -22.07 12.32 9.81
CA SER A 344 -23.21 12.48 8.92
C SER A 344 -24.04 11.22 8.79
N SER A 345 -25.17 11.34 8.10
CA SER A 345 -25.92 10.20 7.58
C SER A 345 -25.03 9.33 6.68
N GLY A 346 -25.32 8.03 6.59
CA GLY A 346 -24.52 7.05 5.84
C GLY A 346 -24.26 7.41 4.35
N ASP A 347 -25.13 8.22 3.74
CA ASP A 347 -25.00 8.73 2.37
C ASP A 347 -24.21 10.05 2.27
N GLY A 348 -23.80 10.63 3.40
CA GLY A 348 -23.10 11.91 3.47
C GLY A 348 -24.00 13.15 3.34
N SER A 349 -25.31 12.99 3.18
CA SER A 349 -26.21 14.10 2.82
C SER A 349 -26.64 14.99 4.00
N ASN A 350 -26.46 14.54 5.24
CA ASN A 350 -26.88 15.26 6.44
C ASN A 350 -25.77 15.28 7.49
N GLU A 351 -24.82 16.22 7.36
CA GLU A 351 -23.76 16.47 8.34
C GLU A 351 -24.38 17.02 9.61
N SER A 352 -24.38 16.21 10.67
CA SER A 352 -25.12 16.48 11.90
C SER A 352 -24.26 17.15 12.97
N LEU A 353 -22.96 16.88 12.98
CA LEU A 353 -22.02 17.39 13.96
C LEU A 353 -20.63 17.55 13.32
N SER A 354 -20.12 18.78 13.27
CA SER A 354 -18.68 18.97 13.05
C SER A 354 -17.95 18.77 14.36
N MET A 355 -16.81 18.09 14.30
CA MET A 355 -15.89 17.87 15.41
C MET A 355 -14.64 18.74 15.26
N GLY A 356 -14.66 19.69 14.32
CA GLY A 356 -13.56 20.60 14.09
C GLY A 356 -12.50 20.11 13.10
N SER A 357 -11.37 20.82 13.09
CA SER A 357 -10.16 20.46 12.33
C SER A 357 -9.04 20.07 13.28
N TYR A 358 -8.17 19.17 12.82
CA TYR A 358 -7.03 18.66 13.58
C TYR A 358 -5.80 18.75 12.69
N ALA A 359 -4.71 19.32 13.19
CA ALA A 359 -3.44 19.30 12.50
C ALA A 359 -2.29 19.04 13.47
N ILE A 360 -1.36 18.20 13.02
CA ILE A 360 0.00 18.09 13.53
C ILE A 360 0.86 18.66 12.42
N GLU A 361 1.57 19.74 12.71
CA GLU A 361 2.37 20.47 11.74
C GLU A 361 3.81 20.53 12.22
N ASN A 362 4.76 20.59 11.30
CA ASN A 362 6.20 20.73 11.58
C ASN A 362 6.74 19.65 12.53
N LEU A 363 6.25 18.40 12.46
CA LEU A 363 6.78 17.34 13.32
C LEU A 363 8.25 17.09 12.96
N ASN A 364 9.11 17.22 13.96
CA ASN A 364 10.57 17.17 13.82
C ASN A 364 11.16 16.34 14.97
N LEU A 365 12.01 15.36 14.63
CA LEU A 365 12.71 14.52 15.61
C LEU A 365 14.01 15.15 16.13
N ASN A 366 14.40 16.32 15.62
CA ASN A 366 15.60 17.10 15.96
C ASN A 366 16.90 16.26 15.97
N GLY A 367 17.03 15.35 15.00
CA GLY A 367 18.15 14.41 14.90
C GLY A 367 18.03 13.15 15.76
N GLY A 368 16.94 12.99 16.50
CA GLY A 368 16.54 11.77 17.19
C GLY A 368 15.80 10.77 16.30
N SER A 369 15.16 9.79 16.93
CA SER A 369 14.52 8.63 16.29
C SER A 369 13.25 8.21 17.02
N ILE A 370 12.36 7.53 16.30
CA ILE A 370 11.30 6.70 16.89
C ILE A 370 11.69 5.25 16.66
N GLU A 371 11.77 4.47 17.73
CA GLU A 371 12.18 3.07 17.73
C GLU A 371 11.05 2.23 18.31
N GLN A 372 10.61 1.22 17.56
CA GLN A 372 9.64 0.23 18.00
C GLN A 372 10.27 -1.15 17.96
N GLN A 373 10.32 -1.81 19.11
CA GLN A 373 10.82 -3.16 19.26
C GLN A 373 9.69 -4.09 19.68
N ILE A 374 9.57 -5.23 19.02
CA ILE A 374 8.63 -6.30 19.36
C ILE A 374 9.43 -7.59 19.45
N TYR A 375 9.46 -8.22 20.62
CA TYR A 375 10.25 -9.43 20.81
C TYR A 375 9.58 -10.41 21.76
N THR A 376 9.97 -11.67 21.62
CA THR A 376 9.54 -12.75 22.51
C THR A 376 10.26 -12.64 23.85
N LEU A 377 9.55 -12.89 24.94
CA LEU A 377 10.14 -12.94 26.28
C LEU A 377 10.79 -14.32 26.53
N PRO A 378 12.08 -14.39 26.86
CA PRO A 378 12.70 -15.64 27.29
C PRO A 378 12.24 -16.04 28.70
N GLY A 379 11.53 -17.16 28.83
CA GLY A 379 11.19 -17.71 30.14
C GLY A 379 10.34 -18.98 30.08
N ALA A 380 10.83 -20.06 30.70
CA ALA A 380 10.13 -21.33 30.79
C ALA A 380 8.81 -21.18 31.59
N GLY A 381 7.70 -20.99 30.89
CA GLY A 381 6.36 -21.20 31.47
C GLY A 381 5.25 -20.23 31.04
N ALA A 382 5.55 -19.11 30.38
CA ALA A 382 4.53 -18.20 29.84
C ALA A 382 5.02 -17.59 28.52
N GLN A 383 4.29 -17.83 27.44
CA GLN A 383 4.59 -17.33 26.10
C GLN A 383 4.15 -15.86 26.02
N GLY A 384 5.04 -14.95 26.45
CA GLY A 384 4.79 -13.51 26.42
C GLY A 384 5.50 -12.82 25.26
N MET A 385 4.89 -11.76 24.75
CA MET A 385 5.49 -10.79 23.83
C MET A 385 5.75 -9.51 24.60
N GLN A 386 6.88 -8.85 24.38
CA GLN A 386 7.14 -7.50 24.83
C GLN A 386 7.18 -6.56 23.62
N MET A 387 6.62 -5.37 23.80
CA MET A 387 6.64 -4.28 22.85
C MET A 387 7.18 -3.04 23.56
N ASP A 388 8.26 -2.49 23.03
CA ASP A 388 8.87 -1.27 23.50
C ASP A 388 8.78 -0.20 22.40
N LEU A 389 8.32 1.00 22.78
CA LEU A 389 8.34 2.19 21.94
C LEU A 389 9.23 3.21 22.62
N THR A 390 10.25 3.67 21.92
CA THR A 390 11.14 4.75 22.35
C THR A 390 11.09 5.89 21.35
N ILE A 391 10.96 7.12 21.84
CA ILE A 391 11.19 8.34 21.06
C ILE A 391 12.46 8.96 21.63
N ALA A 392 13.58 8.69 20.98
CA ALA A 392 14.90 9.10 21.44
C ALA A 392 15.19 10.55 21.07
N GLY A 393 15.81 11.29 22.00
CA GLY A 393 16.12 12.71 21.80
C GLY A 393 14.91 13.62 22.04
N THR A 394 14.76 14.64 21.20
CA THR A 394 13.75 15.69 21.33
C THR A 394 12.83 15.69 20.10
N THR A 395 11.55 15.39 20.30
CA THR A 395 10.54 15.52 19.25
C THR A 395 9.71 16.76 19.50
N SER A 396 9.49 17.57 18.47
CA SER A 396 8.64 18.75 18.53
C SER A 396 7.61 18.75 17.41
N PHE A 397 6.42 19.27 17.67
CA PHE A 397 5.41 19.55 16.65
C PHE A 397 4.43 20.63 17.12
N ASP A 398 3.79 21.28 16.15
CA ASP A 398 2.69 22.19 16.41
C ASP A 398 1.37 21.41 16.35
N LEU A 399 0.57 21.53 17.41
CA LEU A 399 -0.78 20.98 17.49
C LEU A 399 -1.78 22.10 17.25
N THR A 400 -2.62 21.94 16.24
CA THR A 400 -3.77 22.81 15.98
C THR A 400 -5.06 22.00 16.10
N ILE A 401 -5.98 22.46 16.95
CA ILE A 401 -7.35 21.94 17.03
C ILE A 401 -8.27 23.13 16.89
N LYS A 402 -9.12 23.14 15.87
CA LYS A 402 -10.17 24.18 15.74
C LYS A 402 -11.49 23.50 15.98
N ASP A 403 -12.32 24.07 16.85
CA ASP A 403 -13.74 23.76 16.79
C ASP A 403 -14.29 24.28 15.45
N ASP A 404 -15.32 23.66 14.92
CA ASP A 404 -16.00 24.15 13.72
C ASP A 404 -17.46 24.31 14.11
N SER A 405 -17.84 25.56 14.40
CA SER A 405 -19.19 25.84 14.84
C SER A 405 -20.11 25.84 13.63
N ALA A 406 -20.72 24.69 13.37
CA ALA A 406 -21.95 24.61 12.58
C ALA A 406 -23.12 25.45 13.18
N VAL A 407 -22.87 26.31 14.17
CA VAL A 407 -23.87 26.94 15.04
C VAL A 407 -23.71 28.46 15.21
N ASN A 408 -22.56 29.09 15.00
CA ASN A 408 -22.41 30.52 15.30
C ASN A 408 -22.11 31.37 14.06
N ASN A 409 -23.18 31.94 13.49
CA ASN A 409 -23.10 33.00 12.48
C ASN A 409 -22.46 34.27 13.07
N GLY A 410 -21.14 34.39 12.97
CA GLY A 410 -20.42 35.67 13.09
C GLY A 410 -19.33 35.76 14.16
N ASP A 411 -19.16 34.75 15.01
CA ASP A 411 -18.01 34.66 15.92
C ASP A 411 -16.98 33.68 15.32
N PRO A 412 -15.68 34.01 15.26
CA PRO A 412 -14.68 33.08 14.77
C PRO A 412 -14.54 31.89 15.73
N ASP A 413 -14.27 30.71 15.18
CA ASP A 413 -14.26 29.48 15.97
C ASP A 413 -13.13 29.47 17.01
N PRO A 414 -13.40 28.97 18.23
CA PRO A 414 -12.35 28.78 19.21
C PRO A 414 -11.32 27.77 18.69
N MET A 415 -10.06 28.20 18.65
CA MET A 415 -8.93 27.41 18.22
C MET A 415 -7.99 27.17 19.41
N LEU A 416 -7.53 25.95 19.59
CA LEU A 416 -6.39 25.60 20.42
C LEU A 416 -5.16 25.44 19.52
N THR A 417 -4.11 26.21 19.79
CA THR A 417 -2.78 25.92 19.25
C THR A 417 -1.77 25.73 20.37
N ALA A 418 -0.85 24.79 20.19
CA ALA A 418 0.21 24.53 21.14
C ALA A 418 1.46 23.97 20.46
N GLU A 419 2.63 24.35 20.94
CA GLU A 419 3.88 23.69 20.59
C GLU A 419 4.09 22.54 21.59
N VAL A 420 4.14 21.31 21.11
CA VAL A 420 4.39 20.12 21.92
C VAL A 420 5.85 19.70 21.74
N VAL A 421 6.58 19.60 22.85
CA VAL A 421 7.97 19.10 22.89
C VAL A 421 8.01 17.88 23.79
N LEU A 422 8.38 16.73 23.23
CA LEU A 422 8.58 15.48 23.92
C LEU A 422 10.08 15.18 24.00
N ASN A 423 10.56 14.69 25.14
CA ASN A 423 11.93 14.22 25.28
C ASN A 423 11.95 12.81 25.87
N ASN A 424 12.78 11.95 25.29
CA ASN A 424 13.07 10.60 25.79
C ASN A 424 11.81 9.84 26.25
N VAL A 425 10.82 9.77 25.36
CA VAL A 425 9.59 9.02 25.66
C VAL A 425 9.92 7.54 25.57
N SER A 426 9.54 6.77 26.58
CA SER A 426 9.61 5.31 26.51
C SER A 426 8.31 4.71 27.03
N VAL A 427 7.81 3.70 26.33
CA VAL A 427 6.66 2.91 26.73
C VAL A 427 7.03 1.44 26.51
N SER A 428 6.99 0.66 27.57
CA SER A 428 7.23 -0.78 27.53
C SER A 428 5.98 -1.52 27.98
N GLN A 429 5.53 -2.49 27.19
CA GLN A 429 4.33 -3.28 27.43
C GLN A 429 4.59 -4.76 27.18
N THR A 430 3.89 -5.61 27.92
CA THR A 430 3.86 -7.06 27.68
C THR A 430 2.47 -7.52 27.37
N ILE A 431 2.38 -8.45 26.44
CA ILE A 431 1.18 -9.22 26.14
C ILE A 431 1.46 -10.65 26.59
N ASP A 432 0.69 -11.15 27.54
CA ASP A 432 0.84 -12.50 28.09
C ASP A 432 -0.51 -13.20 28.20
N GLN A 433 -0.53 -14.51 28.01
CA GLN A 433 -1.71 -15.33 28.18
C GLN A 433 -1.76 -15.86 29.61
N THR A 434 -2.63 -15.28 30.43
CA THR A 434 -2.81 -15.70 31.82
C THR A 434 -3.93 -16.73 31.95
N SER A 435 -4.02 -17.39 33.12
CA SER A 435 -5.16 -18.24 33.47
C SER A 435 -6.52 -17.51 33.51
N LYS A 436 -6.52 -16.18 33.42
CA LYS A 436 -7.72 -15.32 33.38
C LYS A 436 -7.99 -14.71 32.00
N GLY A 437 -7.20 -15.05 30.98
CA GLY A 437 -7.30 -14.52 29.63
C GLY A 437 -6.05 -13.75 29.18
N LEU A 438 -6.14 -13.11 28.01
CA LEU A 438 -5.11 -12.22 27.48
C LEU A 438 -4.91 -11.04 28.42
N HIS A 439 -3.66 -10.82 28.84
CA HIS A 439 -3.26 -9.73 29.71
C HIS A 439 -2.30 -8.82 28.96
N ILE A 440 -2.68 -7.56 28.81
CA ILE A 440 -1.82 -6.50 28.29
C ILE A 440 -1.40 -5.67 29.51
N GLY A 441 -0.14 -5.83 29.93
CA GLY A 441 0.45 -5.11 31.05
C GLY A 441 1.42 -4.04 30.56
N ILE A 442 1.34 -2.83 31.11
CA ILE A 442 2.42 -1.84 30.98
C ILE A 442 3.54 -2.26 31.94
N LEU A 443 4.81 -2.24 31.55
CA LEU A 443 5.95 -2.46 32.46
C LEU A 443 6.47 -1.13 32.97
N SER A 444 6.70 -0.21 32.05
CA SER A 444 7.18 1.13 32.35
C SER A 444 6.70 2.11 31.30
N GLN A 445 6.39 3.32 31.75
CA GLN A 445 6.24 4.47 30.88
C GLN A 445 7.05 5.62 31.46
N SER A 446 7.92 6.22 30.65
CA SER A 446 8.60 7.47 30.98
C SER A 446 8.32 8.51 29.89
N MET A 447 8.14 9.75 30.31
CA MET A 447 7.98 10.85 29.37
C MET A 447 8.39 12.16 30.02
N ASP A 448 9.18 12.95 29.28
CA ASP A 448 9.29 14.38 29.50
C ASP A 448 8.48 15.07 28.40
N ALA A 449 7.45 15.81 28.79
CA ALA A 449 6.56 16.48 27.86
C ALA A 449 6.35 17.92 28.29
N ASN A 450 6.58 18.83 27.36
CA ASN A 450 6.32 20.25 27.53
C ASN A 450 5.35 20.72 26.46
N ILE A 451 4.18 21.19 26.88
CA ILE A 451 3.20 21.83 26.00
C ILE A 451 3.32 23.32 26.24
N ASN A 452 3.96 24.00 25.30
CA ASN A 452 4.23 25.42 25.31
C ASN A 452 3.19 26.19 24.50
N ALA A 453 3.16 27.50 24.76
CA ALA A 453 2.44 28.47 23.95
C ALA A 453 0.95 28.10 23.70
N ILE A 454 0.29 27.47 24.67
CA ILE A 454 -1.13 27.11 24.57
C ILE A 454 -1.94 28.40 24.40
N ARG A 455 -2.51 28.55 23.21
CA ARG A 455 -3.40 29.65 22.85
C ARG A 455 -4.79 29.08 22.65
N VAL A 456 -5.78 29.76 23.22
CA VAL A 456 -7.19 29.45 23.03
C VAL A 456 -7.87 30.69 22.47
N GLY A 457 -8.58 30.51 21.35
CA GLY A 457 -9.38 31.54 20.70
C GLY A 457 -8.83 31.97 19.34
N ASP A 458 -9.53 32.93 18.73
CA ASP A 458 -9.39 33.33 17.33
C ASP A 458 -8.40 34.49 17.09
N GLY A 459 -7.82 35.03 18.17
CA GLY A 459 -6.94 36.20 18.14
C GLY A 459 -7.64 37.54 17.86
N LEU A 460 -8.93 37.56 17.51
CA LEU A 460 -9.69 38.74 17.11
C LEU A 460 -10.76 39.16 18.14
N ILE A 461 -11.51 38.21 18.71
CA ILE A 461 -12.61 38.45 19.65
C ILE A 461 -12.39 37.69 20.97
N GLN A 462 -11.85 36.46 20.93
CA GLN A 462 -11.52 35.65 22.09
C GLN A 462 -9.99 35.51 22.20
N GLN A 463 -9.40 36.19 23.18
CA GLN A 463 -7.98 36.05 23.50
C GLN A 463 -7.82 35.37 24.86
N GLY A 464 -7.53 34.06 24.84
CA GLY A 464 -7.05 33.31 25.99
C GLY A 464 -5.59 32.89 25.78
N GLN A 465 -4.65 33.56 26.44
CA GLN A 465 -3.29 33.04 26.62
C GLN A 465 -3.22 32.43 28.02
N SER A 466 -3.18 31.10 28.14
CA SER A 466 -3.55 30.48 29.43
C SER A 466 -2.52 29.54 30.06
N GLY A 467 -1.41 29.17 29.43
CA GLY A 467 -0.41 28.42 30.19
C GLY A 467 0.68 27.67 29.45
N ARG A 468 1.51 27.03 30.26
CA ARG A 468 2.53 26.06 29.89
C ARG A 468 2.31 24.84 30.77
N LEU A 469 2.17 23.66 30.18
CA LEU A 469 2.18 22.41 30.93
C LEU A 469 3.57 21.79 30.80
N VAL A 470 4.30 21.70 31.91
CA VAL A 470 5.60 21.01 31.94
C VAL A 470 5.46 19.75 32.78
N MET A 471 5.64 18.60 32.16
CA MET A 471 5.77 17.31 32.81
C MET A 471 7.23 16.87 32.67
N ASN A 472 7.96 16.85 33.78
CA ASN A 472 9.36 16.43 33.82
C ASN A 472 9.50 15.17 34.68
N ASN A 473 10.26 14.21 34.18
CA ASN A 473 10.52 12.89 34.74
C ASN A 473 9.24 12.15 35.12
N LEU A 474 8.18 12.25 34.30
CA LEU A 474 6.96 11.50 34.58
C LEU A 474 7.25 10.03 34.39
N SER A 475 7.14 9.25 35.47
CA SER A 475 7.15 7.79 35.42
C SER A 475 5.82 7.28 35.94
N LEU A 476 5.07 6.59 35.08
CA LEU A 476 3.81 5.95 35.46
C LEU A 476 4.04 4.46 35.66
N GLN A 477 3.60 3.96 36.81
CA GLN A 477 3.54 2.54 37.12
C GLN A 477 2.18 1.97 36.69
N PRO A 478 2.04 0.65 36.51
CA PRO A 478 0.78 0.05 36.07
C PRO A 478 -0.38 0.40 37.00
N GLY A 479 -1.52 0.81 36.43
CA GLY A 479 -2.70 1.28 37.17
C GLY A 479 -2.68 2.76 37.58
N SER A 480 -1.64 3.52 37.23
CA SER A 480 -1.61 4.97 37.41
C SER A 480 -2.51 5.68 36.40
N TYR A 481 -3.17 6.77 36.81
CA TYR A 481 -3.90 7.67 35.92
C TYR A 481 -3.59 9.12 36.24
N PHE A 482 -3.56 9.96 35.21
CA PHE A 482 -3.36 11.40 35.32
C PHE A 482 -4.67 12.10 34.97
N ARG A 483 -5.12 13.04 35.84
CA ARG A 483 -6.34 13.82 35.62
C ARG A 483 -6.03 15.30 35.82
N ILE A 484 -6.28 16.10 34.78
CA ILE A 484 -6.31 17.56 34.88
C ILE A 484 -7.76 17.97 35.05
N GLU A 485 -8.06 18.73 36.10
CA GLU A 485 -9.38 19.35 36.31
C GLU A 485 -9.25 20.87 36.20
N PRO A 486 -10.16 21.56 35.50
CA PRO A 486 -10.23 23.01 35.56
C PRO A 486 -10.51 23.46 37.00
N LEU A 487 -9.83 24.52 37.45
CA LEU A 487 -10.21 25.20 38.69
C LEU A 487 -11.61 25.79 38.51
N GLN A 488 -12.55 25.37 39.36
CA GLN A 488 -13.93 25.88 39.38
C GLN A 488 -14.02 27.35 39.77
#